data_AF-A0A661D994-F1
#
_entry.id   AF-A0A661D994-F1
#
_cell.length_a   1.000
_cell.length_b   1.000
_cell.length_c   1.000
_cell.angle_alpha   90.00
_cell.angle_beta   90.00
_cell.angle_gamma   90.00
#
_symmetry.space_group_name_H-M   'P 1'
#
loop_
_entity.id
_entity.type
_entity.pdbx_description
1 polymer ?
#
loop_
_entity_poly.entity_id
_entity_poly.type
_entity_poly.pdbx_seq_one_letter_code
_entity_poly.pdbx_strand_id
1 'polypeptide(L)'
;MLKNIKISHKLALMVAIPILGLVYFTIDSTLEKREIVNQMNLLQELSELAVKSSSLIHELQKERGMSAGFIGSQGARFAQELQVQRVSTDNAIKKLDSLVKHFNFKPFGNEIKETMEINFTELNAIEARRNLVDDFSVEKQLGYYTTIINSLFIGINYLSKVITHAELSNRVVTYVNLLQA
;
A
#
# COMPACT_ATOMS: atom_id res chain seq x y z
N MET A 1 60.09 20.52 -6.40
CA MET A 1 60.49 19.10 -6.61
C MET A 1 59.93 18.48 -7.91
N LEU A 2 59.37 19.23 -8.86
CA LEU A 2 58.81 18.69 -10.13
C LEU A 2 59.72 18.88 -11.36
N LYS A 3 61.00 19.22 -11.17
CA LYS A 3 61.86 19.72 -12.25
C LYS A 3 62.39 18.61 -13.20
N ASN A 4 62.30 17.33 -12.81
CA ASN A 4 62.88 16.19 -13.55
C ASN A 4 61.84 15.16 -14.07
N ILE A 5 60.58 15.56 -14.26
CA ILE A 5 59.54 14.67 -14.81
C ILE A 5 59.60 14.67 -16.34
N LYS A 6 59.73 13.48 -16.96
CA LYS A 6 59.71 13.28 -18.42
C LYS A 6 58.41 13.87 -19.01
N ILE A 7 58.49 14.49 -20.19
CA ILE A 7 57.35 15.15 -20.87
C ILE A 7 56.11 14.25 -20.97
N SER A 8 56.30 12.94 -21.19
CA SER A 8 55.23 11.94 -21.22
C SER A 8 54.38 11.90 -19.95
N HIS A 9 55.00 12.05 -18.78
CA HIS A 9 54.31 12.01 -17.49
C HIS A 9 53.57 13.33 -17.22
N LYS A 10 54.09 14.47 -17.70
CA LYS A 10 53.36 15.75 -17.62
C LYS A 10 52.08 15.72 -18.43
N LEU A 11 52.15 15.20 -19.66
CA LEU A 11 50.98 15.00 -20.51
C LEU A 11 49.98 14.01 -19.88
N ALA A 12 50.48 12.89 -19.33
CA ALA A 12 49.63 11.92 -18.64
C ALA A 12 48.90 12.55 -17.43
N LEU A 13 49.58 13.38 -16.63
CA LEU A 13 48.99 14.04 -15.46
C LEU A 13 47.92 15.07 -15.86
N MET A 14 48.12 15.75 -16.99
CA MET A 14 47.17 16.72 -17.54
C MET A 14 45.85 16.08 -17.99
N VAL A 15 45.91 14.84 -18.47
CA VAL A 15 44.73 14.04 -18.86
C VAL A 15 44.13 13.27 -17.68
N ALA A 16 44.96 12.84 -16.73
CA ALA A 16 44.52 12.08 -15.56
C ALA A 16 43.55 12.88 -14.67
N ILE A 17 43.78 14.19 -14.50
CA ILE A 17 42.93 15.04 -13.66
C ILE A 17 41.48 15.09 -14.18
N PRO A 18 41.20 15.42 -15.47
CA PRO A 18 39.86 15.35 -16.04
C PRO A 18 39.21 13.96 -15.93
N ILE A 19 39.98 12.88 -16.17
CA ILE A 19 39.47 11.51 -16.06
C ILE A 19 39.03 11.20 -14.64
N LEU A 20 39.81 11.57 -13.63
CA LEU A 20 39.46 11.38 -12.22
C LEU A 20 38.17 12.13 -11.86
N GLY A 21 37.99 13.35 -12.38
CA GLY A 21 36.74 14.10 -12.21
C GLY A 21 35.54 13.37 -12.82
N LEU A 22 35.66 12.87 -14.06
CA LEU A 22 34.60 12.09 -14.71
C LEU A 22 34.27 10.80 -13.96
N VAL A 23 35.29 10.08 -13.46
CA VAL A 23 35.11 8.87 -12.66
C VAL A 23 34.38 9.22 -11.36
N TYR A 24 34.76 10.28 -10.68
CA TYR A 24 34.10 10.76 -9.46
C TYR A 24 32.61 11.07 -9.71
N PHE A 25 32.29 11.90 -10.70
CA PHE A 25 30.90 12.24 -11.02
C PHE A 25 30.07 11.03 -11.47
N THR A 26 30.70 10.09 -12.18
CA THR A 26 30.02 8.85 -12.60
C THR A 26 29.67 7.99 -11.40
N ILE A 27 30.60 7.84 -10.44
CA ILE A 27 30.36 7.08 -9.21
C ILE A 27 29.26 7.75 -8.39
N ASP A 28 29.36 9.06 -8.16
CA ASP A 28 28.40 9.85 -7.39
C ASP A 28 26.98 9.74 -7.98
N SER A 29 26.82 10.02 -9.28
CA SER A 29 25.54 9.91 -9.97
C SER A 29 24.99 8.47 -9.99
N THR A 30 25.87 7.46 -10.05
CA THR A 30 25.43 6.05 -10.01
C THR A 30 24.91 5.66 -8.63
N LEU A 31 25.55 6.15 -7.56
CA LEU A 31 25.09 5.91 -6.19
C LEU A 31 23.74 6.58 -5.93
N GLU A 32 23.56 7.83 -6.38
CA GLU A 32 22.28 8.54 -6.30
C GLU A 32 21.16 7.80 -7.05
N LYS A 33 21.43 7.37 -8.29
CA LYS A 33 20.45 6.61 -9.09
C LYS A 33 20.06 5.28 -8.45
N ARG A 34 20.97 4.61 -7.75
CA ARG A 34 20.66 3.38 -7.01
C ARG A 34 19.66 3.66 -5.87
N GLU A 35 19.84 4.76 -5.16
CA GLU A 35 18.91 5.16 -4.10
C GLU A 35 17.52 5.46 -4.65
N ILE A 36 17.44 6.18 -5.78
CA ILE A 36 16.18 6.46 -6.47
C ILE A 36 15.47 5.15 -6.87
N VAL A 37 16.20 4.19 -7.45
CA VAL A 37 15.62 2.88 -7.83
C VAL A 37 15.08 2.13 -6.61
N ASN A 38 15.80 2.14 -5.49
CA ASN A 38 15.32 1.52 -4.25
C ASN A 38 14.01 2.17 -3.77
N GLN A 39 13.94 3.49 -3.78
CA GLN A 39 12.72 4.22 -3.38
C GLN A 39 11.55 3.95 -4.33
N MET A 40 11.81 3.82 -5.64
CA MET A 40 10.78 3.43 -6.60
C MET A 40 10.25 2.02 -6.36
N ASN A 41 11.10 1.06 -6.02
CA ASN A 41 10.67 -0.30 -5.69
C ASN A 41 9.79 -0.33 -4.43
N LEU A 42 10.21 0.39 -3.38
CA LEU A 42 9.41 0.52 -2.16
C LEU A 42 8.05 1.15 -2.45
N LEU A 43 8.02 2.21 -3.28
CA LEU A 43 6.77 2.84 -3.68
C LEU A 43 5.86 1.90 -4.45
N GLN A 44 6.41 1.08 -5.35
CA GLN A 44 5.64 0.09 -6.10
C GLN A 44 4.95 -0.91 -5.16
N GLU A 45 5.70 -1.44 -4.19
CA GLU A 45 5.14 -2.33 -3.16
C GLU A 45 4.02 -1.65 -2.36
N LEU A 46 4.26 -0.41 -1.88
CA LEU A 46 3.24 0.34 -1.15
C LEU A 46 2.00 0.64 -1.99
N SER A 47 2.19 1.00 -3.25
CA SER A 47 1.09 1.29 -4.16
C SER A 47 0.25 0.04 -4.40
N GLU A 48 0.87 -1.13 -4.53
CA GLU A 48 0.14 -2.38 -4.66
C GLU A 48 -0.68 -2.68 -3.40
N LEU A 49 -0.10 -2.49 -2.21
CA LEU A 49 -0.81 -2.64 -0.94
C LEU A 49 -2.00 -1.69 -0.83
N ALA A 50 -1.82 -0.42 -1.19
CA ALA A 50 -2.88 0.58 -1.19
C ALA A 50 -4.01 0.21 -2.16
N VAL A 51 -3.69 -0.23 -3.38
CA VAL A 51 -4.69 -0.65 -4.39
C VAL A 51 -5.50 -1.85 -3.91
N LYS A 52 -4.85 -2.90 -3.36
CA LYS A 52 -5.57 -4.08 -2.84
C LYS A 52 -6.43 -3.73 -1.63
N SER A 53 -5.92 -2.89 -0.74
CA SER A 53 -6.65 -2.44 0.46
C SER A 53 -7.86 -1.61 0.06
N SER A 54 -7.70 -0.70 -0.90
CA SER A 54 -8.80 0.10 -1.47
C SER A 54 -9.86 -0.77 -2.15
N SER A 55 -9.44 -1.76 -2.94
CA SER A 55 -10.36 -2.71 -3.55
C SER A 55 -11.17 -3.45 -2.49
N LEU A 56 -10.55 -3.89 -1.40
CA LEU A 56 -11.25 -4.53 -0.29
C LEU A 56 -12.23 -3.58 0.41
N ILE A 57 -11.82 -2.34 0.67
CA ILE A 57 -12.70 -1.31 1.25
C ILE A 57 -13.96 -1.14 0.39
N HIS A 58 -13.83 -1.06 -0.94
CA HIS A 58 -14.95 -0.88 -1.84
C HIS A 58 -15.93 -2.08 -1.79
N GLU A 59 -15.41 -3.31 -1.77
CA GLU A 59 -16.24 -4.50 -1.62
C GLU A 59 -16.95 -4.54 -0.26
N LEU A 60 -16.26 -4.21 0.84
CA LEU A 60 -16.85 -4.13 2.17
C LEU A 60 -17.92 -3.04 2.28
N GLN A 61 -17.74 -1.89 1.62
CA GLN A 61 -18.74 -0.82 1.57
C GLN A 61 -20.02 -1.29 0.88
N LYS A 62 -19.90 -1.98 -0.26
CA LYS A 62 -21.04 -2.57 -0.98
C LYS A 62 -21.72 -3.64 -0.14
N GLU A 63 -20.94 -4.54 0.47
CA GLU A 63 -21.49 -5.60 1.33
C GLU A 63 -22.23 -5.02 2.55
N ARG A 64 -21.70 -3.97 3.17
CA ARG A 64 -22.37 -3.23 4.25
C ARG A 64 -23.70 -2.63 3.79
N GLY A 65 -23.72 -1.96 2.63
CA GLY A 65 -24.90 -1.33 2.07
C GLY A 65 -26.00 -2.35 1.72
N MET A 66 -25.63 -3.45 1.08
CA MET A 66 -26.54 -4.54 0.76
C MET A 66 -27.03 -5.26 2.01
N SER A 67 -26.17 -5.48 3.00
CA SER A 67 -26.56 -6.06 4.29
C SER A 67 -27.59 -5.18 5.01
N ALA A 68 -27.40 -3.86 5.00
CA ALA A 68 -28.38 -2.92 5.56
C ALA A 68 -29.72 -2.97 4.82
N GLY A 69 -29.71 -3.04 3.48
CA GLY A 69 -30.92 -3.19 2.67
C GLY A 69 -31.63 -4.53 2.87
N PHE A 70 -30.87 -5.62 2.98
CA PHE A 70 -31.37 -6.96 3.27
C PHE A 70 -32.04 -7.00 4.66
N ILE A 71 -31.36 -6.51 5.70
CA ILE A 71 -31.90 -6.43 7.06
C ILE A 71 -33.13 -5.52 7.11
N GLY A 72 -33.06 -4.31 6.54
CA GLY A 72 -34.14 -3.34 6.54
C GLY A 72 -35.39 -3.80 5.78
N SER A 73 -35.24 -4.78 4.88
CA SER A 73 -36.34 -5.42 4.16
C SER A 73 -36.75 -6.78 4.73
N GLN A 74 -36.18 -7.20 5.87
CA GLN A 74 -36.39 -8.53 6.46
C GLN A 74 -36.14 -9.67 5.46
N GLY A 75 -35.12 -9.49 4.63
CA GLY A 75 -34.69 -10.46 3.62
C GLY A 75 -35.44 -10.41 2.30
N ALA A 76 -36.41 -9.51 2.14
CA ALA A 76 -37.21 -9.40 0.92
C ALA A 76 -36.45 -8.75 -0.25
N ARG A 77 -35.41 -7.95 0.00
CA ARG A 77 -34.59 -7.27 -1.01
C ARG A 77 -33.11 -7.59 -0.81
N PHE A 78 -32.32 -7.50 -1.87
CA PHE A 78 -30.87 -7.69 -1.86
C PHE A 78 -30.37 -9.10 -1.51
N ALA A 79 -31.23 -10.11 -1.39
CA ALA A 79 -30.82 -11.47 -0.99
C ALA A 79 -29.82 -12.09 -1.98
N GLN A 80 -30.09 -12.00 -3.29
CA GLN A 80 -29.22 -12.56 -4.32
C GLN A 80 -27.97 -11.70 -4.52
N GLU A 81 -28.14 -10.38 -4.54
CA GLU A 81 -27.07 -9.41 -4.70
C GLU A 81 -26.06 -9.51 -3.55
N LEU A 82 -26.54 -9.70 -2.32
CA LEU A 82 -25.68 -9.88 -1.13
C LEU A 82 -24.85 -11.15 -1.24
N GLN A 83 -25.40 -12.28 -1.71
CA GLN A 83 -24.62 -13.50 -1.91
C GLN A 83 -23.51 -13.30 -2.96
N VAL A 84 -23.82 -12.66 -4.09
CA VAL A 84 -22.82 -12.34 -5.12
C VAL A 84 -21.75 -11.38 -4.59
N GLN A 85 -22.16 -10.39 -3.79
CA GLN A 85 -21.26 -9.42 -3.19
C GLN A 85 -20.32 -10.07 -2.16
N ARG A 86 -20.79 -11.02 -1.34
CA ARG A 86 -19.96 -11.78 -0.39
C ARG A 86 -18.81 -12.50 -1.10
N VAL A 87 -19.08 -13.15 -2.23
CA VAL A 87 -18.04 -13.81 -3.06
C VAL A 87 -17.01 -12.80 -3.58
N SER A 88 -17.47 -11.60 -3.97
CA SER A 88 -16.59 -10.52 -4.44
C SER A 88 -15.69 -10.00 -3.31
N THR A 89 -16.25 -9.81 -2.12
CA THR A 89 -15.50 -9.46 -0.91
C THR A 89 -14.48 -10.54 -0.55
N ASP A 90 -14.85 -11.81 -0.57
CA ASP A 90 -13.94 -12.92 -0.25
C ASP A 90 -12.75 -12.98 -1.21
N ASN A 91 -12.98 -12.70 -2.49
CA ASN A 91 -11.91 -12.60 -3.48
C ASN A 91 -10.98 -11.42 -3.17
N ALA A 92 -11.52 -10.26 -2.79
CA ALA A 92 -10.70 -9.11 -2.39
C ALA A 92 -9.88 -9.39 -1.12
N ILE A 93 -10.47 -10.07 -0.12
CA ILE A 93 -9.78 -10.51 1.09
C ILE A 93 -8.61 -11.43 0.73
N LYS A 94 -8.84 -12.46 -0.09
CA LYS A 94 -7.79 -13.40 -0.53
C LYS A 94 -6.66 -12.71 -1.28
N LYS A 95 -6.98 -11.74 -2.14
CA LYS A 95 -5.96 -10.95 -2.87
C LYS A 95 -5.09 -10.12 -1.94
N LEU A 96 -5.69 -9.46 -0.94
CA LEU A 96 -4.95 -8.69 0.05
C LEU A 96 -4.12 -9.61 0.97
N ASP A 97 -4.68 -10.73 1.43
CA ASP A 97 -3.99 -11.73 2.24
C ASP A 97 -2.74 -12.29 1.54
N SER A 98 -2.89 -12.63 0.26
CA SER A 98 -1.78 -13.15 -0.56
C SER A 98 -0.63 -12.14 -0.70
N LEU A 99 -0.97 -10.86 -0.85
CA LEU A 99 0.02 -9.78 -0.91
C LEU A 99 0.73 -9.61 0.44
N VAL A 100 -0.04 -9.50 1.52
CA VAL A 100 0.47 -9.21 2.87
C VAL A 100 1.39 -10.31 3.39
N LYS A 101 1.14 -11.58 3.04
CA LYS A 101 2.02 -12.71 3.38
C LYS A 101 3.45 -12.58 2.83
N HIS A 102 3.62 -11.87 1.72
CA HIS A 102 4.92 -11.69 1.05
C HIS A 102 5.44 -10.25 1.18
N PHE A 103 4.67 -9.37 1.83
CA PHE A 103 4.98 -7.95 1.94
C PHE A 103 6.09 -7.72 2.95
N ASN A 104 7.14 -6.99 2.55
CA ASN A 104 8.23 -6.64 3.45
C ASN A 104 7.89 -5.36 4.22
N PHE A 105 7.38 -5.50 5.45
CA PHE A 105 7.04 -4.35 6.28
C PHE A 105 8.26 -3.59 6.86
N LYS A 106 9.45 -4.20 6.85
CA LYS A 106 10.65 -3.65 7.52
C LYS A 106 11.01 -2.21 7.10
N PRO A 107 10.94 -1.82 5.81
CA PRO A 107 11.23 -0.46 5.37
C PRO A 107 10.19 0.58 5.81
N PHE A 108 9.00 0.14 6.25
CA PHE A 108 7.83 0.98 6.46
C PHE A 108 7.42 1.15 7.93
N GLY A 109 8.14 0.50 8.85
CA GLY A 109 7.83 0.50 10.29
C GLY A 109 6.94 -0.68 10.72
N ASN A 110 6.86 -0.89 12.03
CA ASN A 110 6.09 -1.99 12.60
C ASN A 110 4.59 -1.65 12.69
N GLU A 111 4.25 -0.37 12.75
CA GLU A 111 2.90 0.14 12.93
C GLU A 111 1.96 -0.32 11.80
N ILE A 112 2.45 -0.34 10.56
CA ILE A 112 1.68 -0.82 9.42
C ILE A 112 1.47 -2.34 9.48
N LYS A 113 2.47 -3.08 9.96
CA LYS A 113 2.38 -4.53 10.12
C LYS A 113 1.32 -4.86 11.18
N GLU A 114 1.40 -4.22 12.34
CA GLU A 114 0.42 -4.38 13.43
C GLU A 114 -1.00 -4.02 12.98
N THR A 115 -1.14 -2.91 12.25
CA THR A 115 -2.44 -2.50 11.67
C THR A 115 -3.00 -3.58 10.73
N MET A 116 -2.16 -4.17 9.87
CA MET A 116 -2.59 -5.25 8.98
C MET A 116 -2.94 -6.53 9.74
N GLU A 117 -2.18 -6.91 10.77
CA GLU A 117 -2.49 -8.07 11.62
C GLU A 117 -3.84 -7.92 12.35
N ILE A 118 -4.14 -6.73 12.85
CA ILE A 118 -5.45 -6.40 13.45
C ILE A 118 -6.56 -6.53 12.40
N ASN A 119 -6.35 -5.95 11.20
CA ASN A 119 -7.33 -6.05 10.12
C ASN A 119 -7.63 -7.50 9.73
N PHE A 120 -6.61 -8.36 9.60
CA PHE A 120 -6.84 -9.77 9.29
C PHE A 120 -7.51 -10.55 10.41
N THR A 121 -7.23 -10.20 11.66
CA THR A 121 -7.94 -10.78 12.81
C THR A 121 -9.43 -10.49 12.72
N GLU A 122 -9.82 -9.24 12.40
CA GLU A 122 -11.21 -8.86 12.21
C GLU A 122 -11.82 -9.49 10.94
N LEU A 123 -11.09 -9.57 9.83
CA LEU A 123 -11.55 -10.19 8.58
C LEU A 123 -11.84 -11.69 8.77
N ASN A 124 -11.08 -12.39 9.60
CA ASN A 124 -11.33 -13.81 9.90
C ASN A 124 -12.68 -14.04 10.60
N ALA A 125 -13.24 -13.00 11.25
CA ALA A 125 -14.56 -13.07 11.88
C ALA A 125 -15.71 -12.74 10.92
N ILE A 126 -15.45 -12.39 9.65
CA ILE A 126 -16.47 -11.89 8.72
C ILE A 126 -17.63 -12.88 8.51
N GLU A 127 -17.34 -14.18 8.48
CA GLU A 127 -18.36 -15.21 8.27
C GLU A 127 -19.33 -15.30 9.45
N ALA A 128 -18.82 -15.20 10.68
CA ALA A 128 -19.67 -15.14 11.86
C ALA A 128 -20.56 -13.88 11.85
N ARG A 129 -20.07 -12.77 11.30
CA ARG A 129 -20.84 -11.52 11.14
C ARG A 129 -21.93 -11.66 10.07
N ARG A 130 -21.65 -12.34 8.97
CA ARG A 130 -22.60 -12.64 7.89
C ARG A 130 -23.76 -13.49 8.40
N ASN A 131 -23.49 -14.51 9.20
CA ASN A 131 -24.55 -15.32 9.83
C ASN A 131 -25.49 -14.46 10.69
N LEU A 132 -24.93 -13.52 11.46
CA LEU A 132 -25.74 -12.60 12.27
C LEU A 132 -26.57 -11.60 11.43
N VAL A 133 -26.10 -11.27 10.22
CA VAL A 133 -26.87 -10.49 9.23
C VAL A 133 -28.02 -11.32 8.68
N ASP A 134 -27.78 -12.60 8.39
CA ASP A 134 -28.79 -13.53 7.89
C ASP A 134 -29.89 -13.81 8.93
N ASP A 135 -29.53 -13.76 10.23
CA ASP A 135 -30.45 -13.84 11.37
C ASP A 135 -31.17 -12.51 11.71
N PHE A 136 -31.02 -11.47 10.87
CA PHE A 136 -31.62 -10.13 11.06
C PHE A 136 -31.24 -9.41 12.37
N SER A 137 -30.05 -9.66 12.92
CA SER A 137 -29.58 -8.97 14.13
C SER A 137 -29.03 -7.56 13.79
N VAL A 138 -29.89 -6.55 13.90
CA VAL A 138 -29.75 -5.25 13.18
C VAL A 138 -28.65 -4.31 13.68
N GLU A 139 -28.37 -4.22 14.98
CA GLU A 139 -27.69 -3.00 15.49
C GLU A 139 -26.16 -3.09 15.59
N LYS A 140 -25.57 -4.26 15.85
CA LYS A 140 -24.11 -4.37 16.04
C LYS A 140 -23.33 -4.75 14.77
N GLN A 141 -23.97 -5.32 13.76
CA GLN A 141 -23.24 -5.90 12.62
C GLN A 141 -22.82 -4.85 11.58
N LEU A 142 -23.61 -3.79 11.38
CA LEU A 142 -23.21 -2.70 10.47
C LEU A 142 -22.04 -1.88 11.01
N GLY A 143 -21.92 -1.80 12.35
CA GLY A 143 -20.78 -1.19 13.03
C GLY A 143 -19.47 -1.93 12.76
N TYR A 144 -19.50 -3.27 12.73
CA TYR A 144 -18.33 -4.09 12.41
C TYR A 144 -17.71 -3.73 11.05
N TYR A 145 -18.52 -3.65 9.98
CA TYR A 145 -18.03 -3.25 8.65
C TYR A 145 -17.41 -1.85 8.69
N THR A 146 -17.99 -0.93 9.45
CA THR A 146 -17.48 0.44 9.56
C THR A 146 -16.12 0.47 10.28
N THR A 147 -15.97 -0.30 11.35
CA THR A 147 -14.69 -0.41 12.09
C THR A 147 -13.57 -0.93 11.18
N ILE A 148 -13.83 -2.02 10.45
CA ILE A 148 -12.80 -2.64 9.60
C ILE A 148 -12.45 -1.76 8.40
N ILE A 149 -13.43 -1.09 7.79
CA ILE A 149 -13.19 -0.10 6.72
C ILE A 149 -12.31 1.04 7.24
N ASN A 150 -12.60 1.59 8.41
CA ASN A 150 -11.82 2.68 9.00
C ASN A 150 -10.39 2.23 9.33
N SER A 151 -10.23 1.02 9.86
CA SER A 151 -8.90 0.45 10.17
C SER A 151 -8.06 0.21 8.90
N LEU A 152 -8.68 -0.23 7.81
CA LEU A 152 -8.01 -0.34 6.50
C LEU A 152 -7.59 1.05 5.97
N PHE A 153 -8.44 2.08 6.11
CA PHE A 153 -8.07 3.45 5.74
C PHE A 153 -6.92 4.01 6.58
N ILE A 154 -6.88 3.72 7.88
CA ILE A 154 -5.75 4.09 8.76
C ILE A 154 -4.46 3.49 8.22
N GLY A 155 -4.45 2.21 7.84
CA GLY A 155 -3.31 1.56 7.20
C GLY A 155 -2.85 2.27 5.92
N ILE A 156 -3.78 2.63 5.04
CA ILE A 156 -3.48 3.39 3.80
C ILE A 156 -2.93 4.79 4.12
N ASN A 157 -3.42 5.47 5.16
CA ASN A 157 -2.94 6.79 5.54
C ASN A 157 -1.54 6.76 6.19
N TYR A 158 -1.14 5.64 6.80
CA TYR A 158 0.25 5.46 7.22
C TYR A 158 1.19 5.35 6.02
N LEU A 159 0.76 4.70 4.94
CA LEU A 159 1.54 4.58 3.71
C LEU A 159 1.92 5.93 3.10
N SER A 160 1.01 6.90 3.10
CA SER A 160 1.27 8.23 2.54
C SER A 160 2.30 9.03 3.34
N LYS A 161 2.48 8.74 4.64
CA LYS A 161 3.43 9.43 5.53
C LYS A 161 4.86 8.93 5.38
N VAL A 162 5.08 7.68 4.96
CA VAL A 162 6.42 7.09 4.84
C VAL A 162 7.14 7.53 3.55
N ILE A 163 6.39 8.00 2.55
CA ILE A 163 6.95 8.46 1.27
C ILE A 163 7.49 9.89 1.43
N THR A 164 8.81 10.02 1.58
CA THR A 164 9.54 11.29 1.80
C THR A 164 9.83 12.09 0.52
N HIS A 165 9.69 11.50 -0.67
CA HIS A 165 9.84 12.24 -1.93
C HIS A 165 8.57 13.02 -2.27
N ALA A 166 8.65 14.35 -2.20
CA ALA A 166 7.51 15.27 -2.32
C ALA A 166 6.64 15.05 -3.57
N GLU A 167 7.24 14.70 -4.71
CA GLU A 167 6.49 14.48 -5.96
C GLU A 167 5.76 13.12 -5.98
N LEU A 168 6.37 12.09 -5.39
CA LEU A 168 5.82 10.73 -5.30
C LEU A 168 4.78 10.62 -4.17
N SER A 169 5.03 11.30 -3.05
CA SER A 169 4.09 11.51 -1.95
C SER A 169 2.82 12.19 -2.46
N ASN A 170 2.95 13.23 -3.29
CA ASN A 170 1.79 13.90 -3.89
C ASN A 170 0.94 12.97 -4.77
N ARG A 171 1.53 12.05 -5.54
CA ARG A 171 0.75 11.10 -6.36
C ARG A 171 0.01 10.07 -5.51
N VAL A 172 0.64 9.57 -4.45
CA VAL A 172 0.00 8.65 -3.51
C VAL A 172 -1.09 9.35 -2.71
N VAL A 173 -0.83 10.54 -2.18
CA VAL A 173 -1.84 11.36 -1.49
C VAL A 173 -3.00 11.69 -2.43
N THR A 174 -2.75 12.04 -3.69
CA THR A 174 -3.82 12.29 -4.68
C THR A 174 -4.66 11.04 -4.92
N TYR A 175 -4.02 9.87 -5.04
CA TYR A 175 -4.73 8.59 -5.17
C TYR A 175 -5.56 8.28 -3.91
N VAL A 176 -4.98 8.43 -2.72
CA VAL A 176 -5.69 8.20 -1.44
C VAL A 176 -6.85 9.17 -1.26
N ASN A 177 -6.68 10.45 -1.63
CA ASN A 177 -7.75 11.45 -1.55
C ASN A 177 -8.88 11.16 -2.56
N LEU A 178 -8.57 10.67 -3.75
CA LEU A 178 -9.58 10.21 -4.72
C LEU A 178 -10.37 9.01 -4.17
N LEU A 179 -9.74 8.16 -3.37
CA LEU A 179 -10.39 6.98 -2.77
C LEU A 179 -11.20 7.30 -1.50
N GLN A 180 -10.96 8.45 -0.86
CA GLN A 180 -11.73 8.93 0.29
C GLN A 180 -12.94 9.78 -0.12
N ALA A 181 -12.91 10.37 -1.32
CA ALA A 181 -14.01 11.14 -1.92
C ALA A 181 -15.10 10.24 -2.50
#